data_AF-A0A2L1TSJ0-F1
#
_entry.id   AF-A0A2L1TSJ0-F1
#
_cell.length_a   1.000
_cell.length_b   1.000
_cell.length_c   1.000
_cell.angle_alpha   90.00
_cell.angle_beta   90.00
_cell.angle_gamma   90.00
#
_symmetry.space_group_name_H-M   'P 1'
#
loop_
_entity.id
_entity.type
_entity.pdbx_description
1 polymer ?
#
loop_
_entity_poly.entity_id
_entity_poly.type
_entity_poly.pdbx_seq_one_letter_code
_entity_poly.pdbx_strand_id
1 'polypeptide(L)'
;MLAFVRDVPDKADWNKFKHDYTKQTRKLVARDGLELSSLSDVISAYDRDRLIGIGYISKRKQKEEQSSAYIHVLPSYSQKDIEANVKRLLMIK
;
A
#
# COMPACT_ATOMS: atom_id res chain seq x y z
N MET A 1 12.08 7.49 -10.93
CA MET A 1 12.98 6.61 -10.17
C MET A 1 12.10 5.91 -9.18
N LEU A 2 12.11 4.57 -9.17
CA LEU A 2 11.28 3.80 -8.25
C LEU A 2 12.00 3.62 -6.92
N ALA A 3 11.31 3.89 -5.81
CA ALA A 3 11.79 3.70 -4.46
C ALA A 3 10.75 2.93 -3.63
N PHE A 4 11.23 2.07 -2.73
CA PHE A 4 10.39 1.32 -1.80
C PHE A 4 10.84 1.64 -0.38
N VAL A 5 9.92 2.16 0.43
CA VAL A 5 10.21 2.64 1.78
C VAL A 5 9.40 1.81 2.76
N ARG A 6 10.05 1.28 3.80
CA ARG A 6 9.36 0.59 4.90
C ARG A 6 8.85 1.60 5.92
N ASP A 7 7.87 2.37 5.50
CA ASP A 7 7.23 3.36 6.34
C ASP A 7 5.79 3.63 5.89
N VAL A 8 5.00 4.13 6.85
CA VAL A 8 3.66 4.61 6.61
C VAL A 8 3.74 5.92 5.82
N PRO A 9 3.05 6.05 4.68
CA PRO A 9 3.11 7.29 3.91
C PRO A 9 2.39 8.41 4.65
N ASP A 10 2.80 9.65 4.40
CA ASP A 10 2.14 10.83 4.95
C ASP A 10 0.66 10.89 4.56
N LYS A 11 -0.15 11.53 5.42
CA LYS A 11 -1.60 11.64 5.23
C LYS A 11 -1.97 12.30 3.89
N ALA A 12 -1.19 13.27 3.44
CA ALA A 12 -1.42 13.96 2.17
C ALA A 12 -1.25 13.02 0.97
N ASP A 13 -0.13 12.29 0.93
CA ASP A 13 0.15 11.29 -0.11
C ASP A 13 -0.83 10.14 -0.08
N TRP A 14 -1.21 9.68 1.10
CA TRP A 14 -2.21 8.64 1.28
C TRP A 14 -3.57 9.05 0.70
N ASN A 15 -4.04 10.25 1.02
CA ASN A 15 -5.30 10.76 0.49
C ASN A 15 -5.28 10.93 -1.03
N LYS A 16 -4.16 11.43 -1.58
CA LYS A 16 -3.96 11.56 -3.02
C LYS A 16 -3.96 10.20 -3.71
N PHE A 17 -3.26 9.22 -3.16
CA PHE A 17 -3.24 7.85 -3.67
C PHE A 17 -4.64 7.22 -3.65
N LYS A 18 -5.39 7.32 -2.55
CA LYS A 18 -6.76 6.80 -2.47
C LYS A 18 -7.66 7.41 -3.53
N HIS A 19 -7.58 8.73 -3.72
CA HIS A 19 -8.33 9.44 -4.75
C HIS A 19 -7.99 8.92 -6.14
N ASP A 20 -6.70 8.86 -6.48
CA ASP A 20 -6.22 8.40 -7.79
C ASP A 20 -6.57 6.93 -8.05
N TYR A 21 -6.43 6.07 -7.05
CA TYR A 21 -6.76 4.65 -7.15
C TYR A 21 -8.27 4.45 -7.35
N THR A 22 -9.10 5.17 -6.59
CA THR A 22 -10.56 5.10 -6.72
C THR A 22 -11.00 5.60 -8.10
N LYS A 23 -10.38 6.69 -8.58
CA LYS A 23 -10.63 7.23 -9.92
C LYS A 23 -10.28 6.23 -11.03
N GLN A 24 -9.15 5.50 -10.89
CA GLN A 24 -8.68 4.56 -11.92
C GLN A 24 -9.37 3.19 -11.86
N THR A 25 -9.71 2.69 -10.68
CA THR A 25 -10.23 1.33 -10.51
C THR A 25 -11.73 1.26 -10.27
N ARG A 26 -12.37 2.39 -9.90
CA ARG A 26 -13.71 2.44 -9.30
C ARG A 26 -13.84 1.57 -8.04
N LYS A 27 -12.71 1.17 -7.43
CA LYS A 27 -12.65 0.40 -6.18
C LYS A 27 -12.09 1.30 -5.09
N LEU A 28 -12.63 1.17 -3.89
CA LEU A 28 -12.11 1.85 -2.71
C LEU A 28 -10.85 1.11 -2.21
N VAL A 29 -9.81 1.86 -1.87
CA VAL A 29 -8.63 1.32 -1.18
C VAL A 29 -8.95 1.24 0.29
N ALA A 30 -9.09 0.00 0.77
CA ALA A 30 -9.62 -0.33 2.09
C ALA A 30 -11.05 0.22 2.31
N ARG A 31 -11.82 -0.39 3.21
CA ARG A 31 -13.05 0.26 3.71
C ARG A 31 -12.63 1.60 4.31
N ASP A 32 -13.42 2.65 4.11
CA ASP A 32 -13.16 4.05 4.51
C ASP A 32 -12.72 4.29 5.98
N GLY A 33 -12.64 3.25 6.83
CA GLY A 33 -12.15 3.30 8.21
C GLY A 33 -10.78 2.67 8.46
N LEU A 34 -9.98 2.32 7.44
CA LEU A 34 -8.61 1.87 7.68
C LEU A 34 -7.72 3.07 7.99
N GLU A 35 -7.65 3.41 9.27
CA GLU A 35 -6.68 4.38 9.74
C GLU A 35 -5.27 3.84 9.56
N LEU A 36 -4.33 4.71 9.15
CA LEU A 36 -2.91 4.39 9.05
C LEU A 36 -2.36 3.80 10.37
N SER A 37 -2.95 4.19 11.50
CA SER A 37 -2.67 3.66 12.84
C SER A 37 -2.93 2.14 12.99
N SER A 38 -3.82 1.59 12.17
CA SER A 38 -4.22 0.16 12.19
C SER A 38 -3.34 -0.73 11.31
N LEU A 39 -2.37 -0.15 10.59
CA LEU A 39 -1.43 -0.86 9.74
C LEU A 39 -0.23 -1.36 10.56
N SER A 40 0.19 -2.60 10.29
CA SER A 40 1.51 -3.13 10.66
C SER A 40 2.28 -3.48 9.41
N ASP A 41 3.61 -3.40 9.49
CA ASP A 41 4.54 -3.73 8.40
C ASP A 41 4.11 -3.12 7.06
N VAL A 42 4.40 -1.83 6.86
CA VAL A 42 4.00 -1.09 5.67
C VAL A 42 5.18 -0.94 4.71
N ILE A 43 4.94 -1.19 3.43
CA ILE A 43 5.86 -0.89 2.33
C ILE A 43 5.17 0.09 1.39
N SER A 44 5.72 1.30 1.29
CA SER A 44 5.26 2.36 0.40
C SER A 44 6.13 2.40 -0.84
N ALA A 45 5.52 2.35 -2.03
CA ALA A 45 6.20 2.41 -3.31
C ALA A 45 6.01 3.79 -3.94
N TYR A 46 7.12 4.44 -4.28
CA TYR A 46 7.17 5.78 -4.85
C TYR A 46 7.78 5.77 -6.25
N ASP A 47 7.24 6.59 -7.15
CA ASP A 47 7.98 7.03 -8.35
C ASP A 47 8.26 8.52 -8.22
N ARG A 48 9.54 8.86 -8.04
CA ARG A 48 9.98 10.19 -7.57
C ARG A 48 9.29 10.49 -6.23
N ASP A 49 8.48 11.54 -6.14
CA ASP A 49 7.79 11.96 -4.92
C ASP A 49 6.31 11.55 -4.89
N ARG A 50 5.89 10.66 -5.80
CA ARG A 50 4.49 10.22 -5.89
C ARG A 50 4.35 8.82 -5.32
N LEU A 51 3.48 8.68 -4.32
CA LEU A 51 3.00 7.37 -3.88
C LEU A 51 2.21 6.69 -5.00
N ILE A 52 2.70 5.55 -5.47
CA ILE A 52 2.11 4.78 -6.57
C ILE A 52 1.66 3.38 -6.15
N GLY A 53 2.06 2.93 -4.97
CA GLY A 53 1.60 1.68 -4.39
C GLY A 53 1.85 1.63 -2.90
N ILE A 54 1.05 0.81 -2.21
CA ILE A 54 1.21 0.51 -0.81
C ILE A 54 0.98 -0.98 -0.60
N GLY A 55 1.72 -1.59 0.30
CA GLY A 55 1.37 -2.87 0.88
C GLY A 55 1.48 -2.81 2.39
N TYR A 56 0.59 -3.52 3.08
CA TYR A 56 0.54 -3.52 4.53
C TYR A 56 -0.09 -4.81 5.07
N ILE A 57 0.22 -5.14 6.31
CA ILE A 57 -0.49 -6.15 7.09
C ILE A 57 -1.46 -5.42 8.04
N SER A 58 -2.66 -5.95 8.23
CA SER A 58 -3.57 -5.36 9.22
C SER A 58 -3.21 -5.86 10.62
N LYS A 59 -3.06 -4.95 11.59
CA LYS A 59 -2.84 -5.30 13.02
C LYS A 59 -3.96 -6.20 13.58
N ARG A 60 -5.19 -6.07 13.07
CA ARG A 60 -6.32 -6.93 13.48
C ARG A 60 -6.10 -8.37 13.04
N LYS A 61 -5.65 -8.56 11.80
CA LYS A 61 -5.38 -9.88 11.23
C LYS A 61 -4.10 -10.53 11.75
N GLN A 62 -3.14 -9.74 12.21
CA GLN A 62 -1.96 -10.24 12.90
C GLN A 62 -2.33 -10.96 14.22
N LYS A 63 -3.43 -10.56 14.88
CA LYS A 63 -3.94 -11.24 16.09
C LYS A 63 -4.71 -12.53 15.80
N GLU A 64 -5.18 -12.73 14.57
CA GLU A 64 -5.98 -13.90 14.16
C GLU A 64 -5.13 -14.95 13.41
N GLU A 65 -3.79 -14.85 13.44
CA GLU A 65 -2.81 -15.70 12.72
C GLU A 65 -2.99 -15.78 11.18
N GLN A 66 -4.03 -15.16 10.63
CA GLN A 66 -4.22 -15.00 9.19
C GLN A 66 -3.46 -13.77 8.71
N SER A 67 -2.15 -13.93 8.48
CA SER A 67 -1.29 -12.87 7.91
C SER A 67 -1.61 -12.62 6.43
N SER A 68 -2.77 -12.02 6.14
CA SER A 68 -3.11 -11.55 4.80
C SER A 68 -2.46 -10.18 4.58
N ALA A 69 -1.42 -10.14 3.75
CA ALA A 69 -0.90 -8.88 3.23
C ALA A 69 -1.91 -8.28 2.23
N TYR A 70 -2.20 -7.00 2.40
CA TYR A 70 -2.98 -6.21 1.45
C TYR A 70 -2.02 -5.41 0.60
N ILE A 71 -2.21 -5.42 -0.72
CA ILE A 71 -1.36 -4.68 -1.66
C ILE A 71 -2.26 -3.94 -2.64
N HIS A 72 -1.97 -2.66 -2.83
CA HIS A 72 -2.69 -1.77 -3.72
C HIS A 72 -1.67 -0.99 -4.55
N VAL A 73 -1.75 -1.09 -5.88
CA VAL A 73 -0.89 -0.37 -6.82
C VAL A 73 -1.77 0.39 -7.81
N LEU A 74 -1.39 1.62 -8.16
CA LEU A 74 -2.10 2.36 -9.20
C LEU A 74 -2.09 1.53 -10.51
N PRO A 75 -3.25 1.34 -11.17
CA PRO A 75 -3.34 0.53 -12.39
C PRO A 75 -2.38 0.95 -13.50
N SER A 76 -2.13 2.25 -13.62
CA SER A 76 -1.14 2.84 -14.53
C SER A 76 0.31 2.37 -14.29
N TYR A 77 0.58 1.70 -13.17
CA TYR A 77 1.88 1.19 -12.77
C TYR A 77 1.89 -0.35 -12.62
N SER A 78 0.79 -1.03 -12.95
CA SER A 78 0.63 -2.48 -12.74
C SER A 78 1.67 -3.35 -13.48
N GLN A 79 2.22 -2.88 -14.60
CA GLN A 79 3.22 -3.61 -15.39
C GLN A 79 4.67 -3.46 -14.88
N LYS A 80 4.93 -2.69 -13.82
CA LYS A 80 6.29 -2.38 -13.34
C LYS A 80 6.77 -3.31 -12.20
N ASP A 81 6.21 -4.50 -12.06
CA ASP A 81 6.52 -5.47 -10.98
C ASP A 81 6.43 -4.90 -9.55
N ILE A 82 5.68 -3.81 -9.35
CA ILE A 82 5.60 -3.13 -8.05
C ILE A 82 4.91 -4.01 -7.03
N GLU A 83 3.82 -4.68 -7.40
CA GLU A 83 3.09 -5.57 -6.50
C GLU A 83 3.97 -6.72 -6.00
N ALA A 84 4.73 -7.35 -6.90
CA ALA A 84 5.66 -8.42 -6.56
C ALA A 84 6.77 -7.93 -5.62
N ASN A 85 7.34 -6.76 -5.89
CA ASN A 85 8.38 -6.16 -5.04
C ASN A 85 7.85 -5.78 -3.66
N VAL A 86 6.68 -5.14 -3.58
CA VAL A 86 6.02 -4.82 -2.31
C VAL A 86 5.75 -6.09 -1.50
N LYS A 87 5.20 -7.14 -2.14
CA LYS A 87 4.95 -8.43 -1.49
C LYS A 87 6.23 -9.05 -0.94
N ARG A 88 7.30 -9.07 -1.74
CA ARG A 88 8.61 -9.62 -1.33
C ARG A 88 9.16 -8.85 -0.13
N LEU A 89 9.11 -7.52 -0.18
CA LEU A 89 9.60 -6.66 0.91
C LEU A 89 8.77 -6.75 2.18
N LEU A 90 7.48 -7.07 2.10
CA LEU A 90 6.64 -7.34 3.27
C LEU A 90 6.95 -8.67 3.95
N MET A 91 7.47 -9.65 3.19
CA MET A 91 7.77 -11.00 3.70
C MET A 91 9.18 -11.14 4.28
N ILE A 92 10.10 -10.24 3.92
CA ILE A 92 11.45 -10.18 4.49
C ILE A 92 11.34 -9.47 5.84
N LYS A 93 11.58 -10.17 6.96
CA LYS A 93 11.60 -9.55 8.29
C LYS A 93 12.90 -8.81 8.51
#